data_AF-A0A7C2YLQ2-F1
#
_entry.id   AF-A0A7C2YLQ2-F1
#
_cell.length_a   1.000
_cell.length_b   1.000
_cell.length_c   1.000
_cell.angle_alpha   90.00
_cell.angle_beta   90.00
_cell.angle_gamma   90.00
#
_symmetry.space_group_name_H-M   'P 1'
#
loop_
_entity.id
_entity.type
_entity.pdbx_description
1 polymer ?
#
loop_
_entity_poly.entity_id
_entity_poly.type
_entity_poly.pdbx_seq_one_letter_code
_entity_poly.pdbx_strand_id
1 'polypeptide(L)'
;MAHEMVGLLLDMNRVTAEDVKRVFSRSWYFGASDEDLEQVFSALQRLRALRYARGTARKTLMTRKYYALHVSMIPSGFEYSAMQSSDKKELGNFDREFVIAHCQAGSLVRLAGRDWRVDSVDYDRMQVWLSPASSFGLIPSWEGELIPVDREVAREVAALGGFGPDLKALTNASSVLEAEKQLKETSPPGLALVFSGSSVGDRFGITLFSPYGTKVNMALGIALSRYIEENGVPTTFSRDQYKIVLETSLPVSNDLLQGFFKKSAGEVQTLYLNGLLSSSLYLSRLLRVCLRIGLIDNKTSPGQALLRKIADAWSGTWVERETISEINSDDADVEGLLQLLSDVKQEKIPVVFSEDQKNVFFVERRYNDLATTLDAVNNRLLNSEVKLVCLSCGWENVYKVQDLPDKIVCPKCGSMMVGCVGPRARTEGLVKKVRSGRKLSPEEKGLANELMRSSNLISQRGRYAAYVLAGRGIGPDVALRILNSFPRLSWPPKELVTHVIKAEADFNRTHMFWDS
;
A
#
# COMPACT_ATOMS: atom_id res chain seq x y z
N MET A 1 -26.63 14.24 9.45
CA MET A 1 -28.12 14.27 9.47
C MET A 1 -28.74 13.12 10.26
N ALA A 2 -28.41 11.85 9.97
CA ALA A 2 -29.05 10.68 10.61
C ALA A 2 -28.98 10.70 12.16
N HIS A 3 -27.82 11.00 12.74
CA HIS A 3 -27.62 11.08 14.19
C HIS A 3 -28.48 12.17 14.85
N GLU A 4 -28.51 13.36 14.24
CA GLU A 4 -29.34 14.48 14.68
C GLU A 4 -30.84 14.18 14.58
N MET A 5 -31.29 13.43 13.56
CA MET A 5 -32.69 12.99 13.47
C MET A 5 -33.07 12.10 14.65
N VAL A 6 -32.16 11.23 15.09
CA VAL A 6 -32.38 10.39 16.27
C VAL A 6 -32.35 11.24 17.55
N GLY A 7 -31.47 12.23 17.64
CA GLY A 7 -31.44 13.22 18.73
C GLY A 7 -32.76 13.99 18.84
N LEU A 8 -33.24 14.54 17.73
CA LEU A 8 -34.53 15.23 17.66
C LEU A 8 -35.69 14.32 18.08
N LEU A 9 -35.63 13.04 17.71
CA LEU A 9 -36.61 12.04 18.13
C LEU A 9 -36.55 11.78 19.64
N LEU A 10 -35.36 11.85 20.27
CA LEU A 10 -35.20 11.76 21.72
C LEU A 10 -35.89 12.91 22.46
N ASP A 11 -35.88 14.11 21.90
CA ASP A 11 -36.51 15.28 22.50
C ASP A 11 -38.02 15.32 22.24
N MET A 12 -38.45 15.13 20.99
CA MET A 12 -39.84 15.35 20.58
C MET A 12 -40.76 14.12 20.75
N ASN A 13 -40.20 12.93 21.02
CA ASN A 13 -40.88 11.62 21.03
C ASN A 13 -41.48 11.16 19.69
N ARG A 14 -41.88 12.09 18.83
CA ARG A 14 -42.37 11.88 17.46
C ARG A 14 -41.76 12.93 16.55
N VAL A 15 -41.34 12.51 15.37
CA VAL A 15 -40.70 13.39 14.38
C VAL A 15 -41.26 13.06 13.00
N THR A 16 -41.65 14.09 12.25
CA THR A 16 -42.05 14.01 10.84
C THR A 16 -40.95 14.55 9.92
N ALA A 17 -41.05 14.32 8.61
CA ALA A 17 -40.12 14.93 7.65
C ALA A 17 -40.18 16.47 7.69
N GLU A 18 -41.37 17.05 7.92
CA GLU A 18 -41.55 18.50 8.08
C GLU A 18 -40.82 19.05 9.32
N ASP A 19 -40.87 18.31 10.44
CA ASP A 19 -40.12 18.69 11.66
C ASP A 19 -38.62 18.73 11.39
N VAL A 20 -38.10 17.70 10.71
CA VAL A 20 -36.69 17.61 10.32
C VAL A 20 -36.29 18.78 9.45
N LYS A 21 -37.06 19.07 8.39
CA LYS A 21 -36.82 20.22 7.51
C LYS A 21 -36.84 21.54 8.28
N ARG A 22 -37.84 21.73 9.15
CA ARG A 22 -37.99 22.97 9.93
C ARG A 22 -36.78 23.23 10.84
N VAL A 23 -36.23 22.18 11.44
CA VAL A 23 -35.08 22.30 12.34
C VAL A 23 -33.78 22.46 11.53
N PHE A 24 -33.54 21.58 10.56
CA PHE A 24 -32.26 21.52 9.86
C PHE A 24 -32.09 22.53 8.74
N SER A 25 -33.16 23.06 8.13
CA SER A 25 -33.07 24.12 7.10
C SER A 25 -32.38 25.40 7.57
N ARG A 26 -32.21 25.57 8.89
CA ARG A 26 -31.43 26.67 9.48
C ARG A 26 -29.92 26.46 9.41
N SER A 27 -29.47 25.24 9.13
CA SER A 27 -28.07 24.89 8.95
C SER A 27 -27.66 25.08 7.49
N TRP A 28 -26.48 25.65 7.27
CA TRP A 28 -25.88 25.77 5.93
C TRP A 28 -25.71 24.41 5.23
N TYR A 29 -25.50 23.35 6.01
CA TYR A 29 -25.24 22.01 5.49
C TYR A 29 -26.51 21.22 5.11
N PHE A 30 -27.71 21.77 5.33
CA PHE A 30 -28.94 21.06 5.02
C PHE A 30 -29.43 21.36 3.59
N GLY A 31 -29.26 20.38 2.71
CA GLY A 31 -29.77 20.41 1.32
C GLY A 31 -30.55 19.16 0.93
N ALA A 32 -31.03 18.37 1.90
CA ALA A 32 -31.68 17.08 1.64
C ALA A 32 -33.09 17.25 1.04
N SER A 33 -33.36 16.50 -0.04
CA SER A 33 -34.70 16.37 -0.62
C SER A 33 -35.63 15.50 0.25
N ASP A 34 -36.94 15.50 -0.04
CA ASP A 34 -37.88 14.60 0.64
C ASP A 34 -37.51 13.12 0.45
N GLU A 35 -37.03 12.78 -0.74
CA GLU A 35 -36.57 11.42 -1.04
C GLU A 35 -35.37 11.03 -0.18
N ASP A 36 -34.46 11.97 0.08
CA ASP A 36 -33.29 11.73 0.94
C ASP A 36 -33.71 11.49 2.38
N LEU A 37 -34.66 12.28 2.89
CA LEU A 37 -35.19 12.11 4.24
C LEU A 37 -35.86 10.75 4.40
N GLU A 38 -36.67 10.34 3.42
CA GLU A 38 -37.32 9.02 3.38
C GLU A 38 -36.30 7.88 3.37
N GLN A 39 -35.23 8.01 2.56
CA GLN A 39 -34.15 7.02 2.53
C GLN A 39 -33.40 6.93 3.87
N VAL A 40 -33.17 8.06 4.55
CA VAL A 40 -32.53 8.08 5.87
C VAL A 40 -33.45 7.50 6.95
N PHE A 41 -34.75 7.81 6.94
CA PHE A 41 -35.72 7.17 7.84
C PHE A 41 -35.78 5.66 7.63
N SER A 42 -35.79 5.20 6.37
CA SER A 42 -35.77 3.79 6.00
C SER A 42 -34.51 3.08 6.52
N ALA A 43 -33.33 3.72 6.38
CA ALA A 43 -32.09 3.17 6.90
C ALA A 43 -32.06 3.09 8.44
N LEU A 44 -32.49 4.15 9.14
CA LEU A 44 -32.59 4.15 10.60
C LEU A 44 -33.64 3.14 11.11
N GLN A 45 -34.69 2.88 10.34
CA GLN A 45 -35.66 1.83 10.63
C GLN A 45 -35.04 0.43 10.50
N ARG A 46 -34.22 0.17 9.47
CA ARG A 46 -33.50 -1.11 9.31
C ARG A 46 -32.55 -1.37 10.49
N LEU A 47 -31.91 -0.32 11.00
CA LEU A 47 -31.08 -0.35 12.21
C LEU A 47 -31.89 -0.47 13.52
N ARG A 48 -33.24 -0.47 13.42
CA ARG A 48 -34.17 -0.42 14.54
C ARG A 48 -33.96 0.80 15.44
N ALA A 49 -33.22 1.83 15.00
CA ALA A 49 -32.97 3.05 15.76
C ALA A 49 -34.26 3.86 15.94
N LEU A 50 -35.18 3.76 14.99
CA LEU A 50 -36.53 4.31 15.06
C LEU A 50 -37.54 3.38 14.36
N ARG A 51 -38.83 3.65 14.54
CA ARG A 51 -39.91 3.06 13.74
C ARG A 51 -40.57 4.18 12.95
N TYR A 52 -40.59 4.05 11.62
CA TYR A 52 -41.18 5.01 10.71
C TYR A 52 -42.43 4.41 10.05
N ALA A 53 -43.59 5.01 10.30
CA ALA A 53 -44.84 4.56 9.72
C ALA A 53 -45.77 5.75 9.47
N ARG A 54 -46.43 5.76 8.31
CA ARG A 54 -47.40 6.81 7.93
C ARG A 54 -46.81 8.23 8.07
N GLY A 55 -45.57 8.43 7.64
CA GLY A 55 -44.90 9.74 7.69
C GLY A 55 -44.41 10.19 9.08
N THR A 56 -44.46 9.32 10.10
CA THR A 56 -44.05 9.67 11.47
C THR A 56 -43.03 8.67 12.02
N ALA A 57 -41.90 9.17 12.51
CA ALA A 57 -40.91 8.43 13.27
C ALA A 57 -41.27 8.37 14.76
N ARG A 58 -41.07 7.21 15.37
CA ARG A 58 -41.26 6.94 16.80
C ARG A 58 -40.06 6.21 17.39
N LYS A 59 -39.84 6.40 18.68
CA LYS A 59 -38.80 5.70 19.45
C LYS A 59 -38.99 4.19 19.43
N THR A 60 -37.88 3.49 19.52
CA THR A 60 -37.76 2.06 19.80
C THR A 60 -36.92 1.87 21.08
N LEU A 61 -36.74 0.62 21.51
CA LEU A 61 -35.81 0.29 22.59
C LEU A 61 -34.35 0.62 22.25
N MET A 62 -34.00 0.71 20.96
CA MET A 62 -32.63 0.93 20.50
C MET A 62 -32.31 2.42 20.26
N THR A 63 -33.29 3.32 20.24
CA THR A 63 -33.09 4.75 19.93
C THR A 63 -32.03 5.39 20.84
N ARG A 64 -32.14 5.21 22.16
CA ARG A 64 -31.16 5.78 23.12
C ARG A 64 -29.78 5.15 22.97
N LYS A 65 -29.72 3.82 22.75
CA LYS A 65 -28.46 3.09 22.58
C LYS A 65 -27.74 3.53 21.30
N TYR A 66 -28.48 3.68 20.21
CA TYR A 66 -27.98 4.18 18.94
C TYR A 66 -27.38 5.57 19.09
N TYR A 67 -28.15 6.50 19.66
CA TYR A 67 -27.69 7.88 19.87
C TYR A 67 -26.42 7.91 20.73
N ALA A 68 -26.38 7.19 21.85
CA ALA A 68 -25.22 7.16 22.73
C ALA A 68 -23.95 6.58 22.07
N LEU A 69 -24.09 5.61 21.16
CA LEU A 69 -22.96 4.99 20.47
C LEU A 69 -22.46 5.80 19.26
N HIS A 70 -23.33 6.56 18.61
CA HIS A 70 -23.06 7.20 17.32
C HIS A 70 -23.17 8.73 17.34
N VAL A 71 -23.18 9.35 18.53
CA VAL A 71 -23.19 10.83 18.65
C VAL A 71 -21.88 11.46 18.16
N SER A 72 -20.77 10.73 18.24
CA SER A 72 -19.47 11.19 17.75
C SER A 72 -19.33 10.98 16.25
N MET A 73 -18.95 12.05 15.53
CA MET A 73 -18.55 11.98 14.12
C MET A 73 -17.13 11.43 13.93
N ILE A 74 -16.32 11.35 15.00
CA ILE A 74 -15.01 10.72 14.99
C ILE A 74 -15.22 9.21 15.26
N PRO A 75 -15.02 8.33 14.26
CA PRO A 75 -15.15 6.89 14.47
C PRO A 75 -14.10 6.40 15.47
N SER A 76 -14.45 5.42 16.30
CA SER A 76 -13.49 4.81 17.21
C SER A 76 -12.44 4.04 16.39
N GLY A 77 -11.20 4.53 16.38
CA GLY A 77 -10.09 3.93 15.66
C GLY A 77 -9.72 2.57 16.23
N PHE A 78 -9.87 1.52 15.42
CA PHE A 78 -9.20 0.25 15.68
C PHE A 78 -8.02 0.16 14.72
N GLU A 79 -6.86 -0.09 15.29
CA GLU A 79 -5.62 -0.24 14.57
C GLU A 79 -5.36 -1.71 14.24
N TYR A 80 -4.71 -1.95 13.10
CA TYR A 80 -4.17 -3.25 12.74
C TYR A 80 -2.71 -3.33 13.17
N SER A 81 -2.33 -4.38 13.90
CA SER A 81 -0.92 -4.64 14.19
C SER A 81 -0.21 -5.16 12.95
N ALA A 82 0.83 -4.45 12.53
CA ALA A 82 1.73 -4.87 11.47
C ALA A 82 2.75 -5.87 12.02
N MET A 83 2.70 -7.11 11.53
CA MET A 83 3.48 -8.23 12.01
C MET A 83 4.48 -8.68 10.94
N GLN A 84 5.73 -8.89 11.32
CA GLN A 84 6.72 -9.47 10.43
C GLN A 84 6.52 -10.98 10.30
N SER A 85 6.31 -11.46 9.08
CA SER A 85 6.04 -12.90 8.80
C SER A 85 7.17 -13.83 9.22
N SER A 86 8.44 -13.38 9.19
CA SER A 86 9.58 -14.25 9.49
C SER A 86 9.72 -14.60 10.97
N ASP A 87 9.56 -13.61 11.85
CA ASP A 87 9.90 -13.74 13.28
C ASP A 87 8.72 -13.40 14.20
N LYS A 88 7.53 -13.16 13.63
CA LYS A 88 6.31 -12.74 14.34
C LYS A 88 6.53 -11.50 15.21
N LYS A 89 7.47 -10.64 14.81
CA LYS A 89 7.77 -9.39 15.51
C LYS A 89 6.77 -8.33 15.09
N GLU A 90 6.23 -7.59 16.06
CA GLU A 90 5.42 -6.41 15.80
C GLU A 90 6.29 -5.25 15.30
N LEU A 91 5.85 -4.64 14.19
CA LEU A 91 6.57 -3.57 13.48
C LEU A 91 5.97 -2.19 13.76
N GLY A 92 4.68 -2.14 14.11
CA GLY A 92 3.90 -0.93 14.33
C GLY A 92 2.44 -1.19 14.01
N ASN A 93 1.67 -0.12 13.82
CA ASN A 93 0.24 -0.18 13.59
C ASN A 93 -0.14 0.48 12.26
N PHE A 94 -1.27 0.08 11.69
CA PHE A 94 -1.93 0.75 10.56
C PHE A 94 -3.37 1.07 10.89
N ASP A 95 -3.85 2.20 10.39
CA ASP A 95 -5.29 2.50 10.41
C ASP A 95 -6.06 1.50 9.56
N ARG A 96 -7.26 1.14 10.03
CA ARG A 96 -8.19 0.23 9.33
C ARG A 96 -8.46 0.66 7.89
N GLU A 97 -8.65 1.97 7.67
CA GLU A 97 -8.92 2.53 6.34
C GLU A 97 -7.74 2.30 5.40
N PHE A 98 -6.52 2.51 5.88
CA PHE A 98 -5.31 2.28 5.11
C PHE A 98 -5.18 0.79 4.74
N VAL A 99 -5.43 -0.11 5.69
CA VAL A 99 -5.38 -1.56 5.43
C VAL A 99 -6.36 -1.97 4.35
N ILE A 100 -7.60 -1.48 4.42
CA ILE A 100 -8.64 -1.84 3.46
C ILE A 100 -8.38 -1.24 2.08
N ALA A 101 -7.87 -0.01 2.03
CA ALA A 101 -7.58 0.66 0.79
C ALA A 101 -6.33 0.09 0.09
N HIS A 102 -5.28 -0.22 0.84
CA HIS A 102 -3.94 -0.39 0.27
C HIS A 102 -3.23 -1.70 0.65
N CYS A 103 -3.69 -2.44 1.66
CA CYS A 103 -3.01 -3.67 2.11
C CYS A 103 -3.61 -4.94 1.48
N GLN A 104 -3.82 -4.98 0.16
CA GLN A 104 -4.08 -6.27 -0.51
C GLN A 104 -2.81 -7.15 -0.51
N ALA A 105 -2.99 -8.46 -0.61
CA ALA A 105 -1.85 -9.36 -0.76
C ALA A 105 -1.00 -8.99 -1.99
N GLY A 106 0.30 -8.84 -1.80
CA GLY A 106 1.25 -8.37 -2.80
C GLY A 106 1.47 -6.85 -2.83
N SER A 107 0.63 -6.06 -2.16
CA SER A 107 0.80 -4.60 -2.08
C SER A 107 2.06 -4.23 -1.31
N LEU A 108 2.62 -3.07 -1.64
CA LEU A 108 3.83 -2.54 -1.01
C LEU A 108 3.43 -1.39 -0.09
N VAL A 109 3.89 -1.44 1.15
CA VAL A 109 3.63 -0.43 2.19
C VAL A 109 4.92 -0.04 2.90
N ARG A 110 5.03 1.20 3.34
CA ARG A 110 6.21 1.69 4.05
C ARG A 110 5.86 1.94 5.51
N LEU A 111 6.61 1.30 6.43
CA LEU A 111 6.42 1.43 7.87
C LEU A 111 7.78 1.52 8.56
N ALA A 112 7.92 2.47 9.49
CA ALA A 112 9.17 2.75 10.20
C ALA A 112 10.38 2.98 9.27
N GLY A 113 10.15 3.71 8.16
CA GLY A 113 11.18 4.03 7.16
C GLY A 113 11.66 2.84 6.32
N ARG A 114 11.00 1.68 6.42
CA ARG A 114 11.32 0.46 5.64
C ARG A 114 10.13 0.07 4.76
N ASP A 115 10.43 -0.51 3.62
CA ASP A 115 9.43 -1.05 2.72
C ASP A 115 9.10 -2.50 3.06
N TRP A 116 7.81 -2.80 2.96
CA TRP A 116 7.23 -4.08 3.29
C TRP A 116 6.25 -4.51 2.20
N ARG A 117 6.17 -5.81 1.94
CA ARG A 117 5.19 -6.44 1.07
C ARG A 117 4.16 -7.07 1.97
N VAL A 118 2.90 -6.78 1.70
CA VAL A 118 1.78 -7.38 2.39
C VAL A 118 1.65 -8.83 1.92
N ASP A 119 1.90 -9.77 2.82
CA ASP A 119 1.75 -11.19 2.54
C ASP A 119 0.28 -11.60 2.68
N SER A 120 -0.34 -11.20 3.79
CA SER A 120 -1.75 -11.47 4.08
C SER A 120 -2.31 -10.49 5.11
N VAL A 121 -3.63 -10.41 5.18
CA VAL A 121 -4.35 -9.63 6.19
C VAL A 121 -5.32 -10.56 6.91
N ASP A 122 -5.18 -10.65 8.23
CA ASP A 122 -6.12 -11.32 9.13
C ASP A 122 -7.08 -10.27 9.68
N TYR A 123 -8.30 -10.25 9.10
CA TYR A 123 -9.33 -9.28 9.46
C TYR A 123 -9.98 -9.54 10.82
N ASP A 124 -9.98 -10.81 11.28
CA ASP A 124 -10.58 -11.19 12.56
C ASP A 124 -9.66 -10.83 13.74
N ARG A 125 -8.34 -11.03 13.56
CA ARG A 125 -7.32 -10.68 14.56
C ARG A 125 -6.78 -9.25 14.41
N MET A 126 -7.19 -8.53 13.38
CA MET A 126 -6.67 -7.21 13.02
C MET A 126 -5.13 -7.21 12.88
N GLN A 127 -4.59 -8.15 12.10
CA GLN A 127 -3.15 -8.27 11.86
C GLN A 127 -2.82 -8.19 10.37
N VAL A 128 -1.79 -7.42 10.03
CA VAL A 128 -1.23 -7.37 8.66
C VAL A 128 0.12 -8.05 8.69
N TRP A 129 0.26 -9.13 7.92
CA TRP A 129 1.51 -9.88 7.83
C TRP A 129 2.39 -9.33 6.71
N LEU A 130 3.62 -8.99 7.05
CA LEU A 130 4.55 -8.27 6.21
C LEU A 130 5.86 -9.03 6.02
N SER A 131 6.31 -9.11 4.77
CA SER A 131 7.67 -9.51 4.41
C SER A 131 8.49 -8.28 3.98
N PRO A 132 9.81 -8.22 4.23
CA PRO A 132 10.64 -7.13 3.76
C PRO A 132 10.49 -6.97 2.25
N ALA A 133 10.19 -5.74 1.81
CA ALA A 133 10.08 -5.44 0.40
C ALA A 133 11.21 -4.59 -0.11
N SER A 134 11.23 -4.65 -1.42
CA SER A 134 12.28 -4.21 -2.28
C SER A 134 11.94 -2.94 -3.04
N SER A 135 10.75 -2.43 -2.77
CA SER A 135 10.12 -1.44 -3.60
C SER A 135 9.31 -0.50 -2.74
N PHE A 136 9.31 0.78 -3.10
CA PHE A 136 8.79 1.86 -2.30
C PHE A 136 7.30 1.65 -2.09
N GLY A 137 6.97 1.30 -0.86
CA GLY A 137 5.60 1.08 -0.45
C GLY A 137 4.84 2.38 -0.32
N LEU A 138 3.52 2.29 -0.41
CA LEU A 138 2.64 3.39 -0.01
C LEU A 138 2.92 3.73 1.45
N ILE A 139 3.16 5.01 1.72
CA ILE A 139 3.25 5.51 3.08
C ILE A 139 1.82 5.53 3.62
N PRO A 140 1.55 4.96 4.81
CA PRO A 140 0.26 5.08 5.45
C PRO A 140 -0.07 6.55 5.65
N SER A 141 -1.15 6.99 5.01
CA SER A 141 -1.75 8.29 5.27
C SER A 141 -2.64 8.15 6.50
N TRP A 142 -2.23 8.74 7.61
CA TRP A 142 -3.05 8.85 8.81
C TRP A 142 -4.07 9.98 8.63
N GLU A 143 -5.26 9.87 9.25
CA GLU A 143 -6.20 10.99 9.24
C GLU A 143 -5.57 12.24 9.87
N GLY A 144 -5.60 13.36 9.14
CA GLY A 144 -5.15 14.66 9.62
C GLY A 144 -3.66 14.99 9.43
N GLU A 145 -2.88 14.14 8.76
CA GLU A 145 -1.43 14.37 8.64
C GLU A 145 -1.06 15.53 7.70
N LEU A 146 -1.86 15.79 6.65
CA LEU A 146 -1.64 16.92 5.74
C LEU A 146 -2.97 17.58 5.34
N ILE A 147 -3.13 18.84 5.72
CA ILE A 147 -4.20 19.70 5.18
C ILE A 147 -3.99 19.79 3.66
N PRO A 148 -4.99 19.45 2.83
CA PRO A 148 -4.88 19.57 1.39
C PRO A 148 -4.45 20.98 0.99
N VAL A 149 -3.43 21.06 0.13
CA VAL A 149 -3.03 22.35 -0.44
C VAL A 149 -4.09 22.78 -1.45
N ASP A 150 -4.68 23.95 -1.22
CA ASP A 150 -5.70 24.54 -2.09
C ASP A 150 -5.14 24.95 -3.45
N ARG A 151 -6.04 25.06 -4.42
CA ARG A 151 -5.70 25.42 -5.80
C ARG A 151 -5.06 26.80 -5.90
N GLU A 152 -5.55 27.78 -5.15
CA GLU A 152 -5.05 29.16 -5.17
C GLU A 152 -3.56 29.19 -4.76
N VAL A 153 -3.22 28.49 -3.67
CA VAL A 153 -1.85 28.39 -3.16
C VAL A 153 -0.95 27.68 -4.17
N ALA A 154 -1.42 26.56 -4.74
CA ALA A 154 -0.64 25.81 -5.71
C ALA A 154 -0.33 26.62 -6.98
N ARG A 155 -1.32 27.40 -7.45
CA ARG A 155 -1.16 28.30 -8.61
C ARG A 155 -0.23 29.48 -8.30
N GLU A 156 -0.29 30.04 -7.10
CA GLU A 156 0.62 31.12 -6.69
C GLU A 156 2.07 30.63 -6.70
N VAL A 157 2.34 29.47 -6.11
CA VAL A 157 3.69 28.85 -6.14
C VAL A 157 4.17 28.61 -7.57
N ALA A 158 3.29 28.12 -8.44
CA ALA A 158 3.63 27.89 -9.84
C ALA A 158 3.87 29.19 -10.62
N ALA A 159 3.12 30.26 -10.32
CA ALA A 159 3.27 31.57 -10.94
C ALA A 159 4.56 32.29 -10.50
N LEU A 160 4.99 32.08 -9.25
CA LEU A 160 6.23 32.66 -8.73
C LEU A 160 7.47 32.15 -9.49
N GLY A 161 7.43 30.93 -10.03
CA GLY A 161 8.52 30.37 -10.85
C GLY A 161 9.88 30.26 -10.13
N GLY A 162 9.94 30.57 -8.83
CA GLY A 162 11.14 30.58 -8.00
C GLY A 162 11.04 31.53 -6.80
N PHE A 163 12.17 31.76 -6.11
CA PHE A 163 12.22 32.65 -4.94
C PHE A 163 12.26 34.12 -5.36
N GLY A 164 11.20 34.86 -5.05
CA GLY A 164 11.19 36.32 -5.17
C GLY A 164 12.24 36.98 -4.24
N PRO A 165 12.60 38.26 -4.48
CA PRO A 165 13.57 39.00 -3.67
C PRO A 165 13.19 39.05 -2.17
N ASP A 166 11.90 39.02 -1.86
CA ASP A 166 11.39 39.10 -0.49
C ASP A 166 11.63 37.81 0.32
N LEU A 167 11.67 36.64 -0.33
CA LEU A 167 12.00 35.36 0.32
C LEU A 167 13.50 35.21 0.64
N LYS A 168 14.36 35.89 -0.12
CA LYS A 168 15.82 35.94 0.15
C LYS A 168 16.14 36.65 1.47
N ALA A 169 15.23 37.49 1.97
CA ALA A 169 15.38 38.19 3.25
C ALA A 169 15.02 37.31 4.47
N LEU A 170 14.29 36.20 4.27
CA LEU A 170 13.70 35.38 5.34
C LEU A 170 14.46 34.08 5.63
N THR A 171 15.52 33.77 4.87
CA THR A 171 16.23 32.48 4.95
C THR A 171 17.75 32.65 4.90
N ASN A 172 18.50 31.65 5.37
CA ASN A 172 19.96 31.61 5.28
C ASN A 172 20.42 31.48 3.82
N ALA A 173 21.48 32.23 3.45
CA ALA A 173 21.98 32.30 2.08
C ALA A 173 22.32 30.94 1.45
N SER A 174 22.74 29.94 2.25
CA SER A 174 23.05 28.59 1.77
C SER A 174 21.83 27.80 1.30
N SER A 175 20.71 27.88 2.02
CA SER A 175 19.48 27.16 1.65
C SER A 175 18.80 27.81 0.44
N VAL A 176 18.90 29.14 0.30
CA VAL A 176 18.48 29.84 -0.91
C VAL A 176 19.27 29.37 -2.12
N LEU A 177 20.60 29.25 -2.00
CA LEU A 177 21.46 28.86 -3.12
C LEU A 177 21.22 27.41 -3.56
N GLU A 178 20.98 26.52 -2.61
CA GLU A 178 20.61 25.12 -2.89
C GLU A 178 19.23 25.01 -3.53
N ALA A 179 18.25 25.75 -3.02
CA ALA A 179 16.91 25.75 -3.59
C ALA A 179 16.85 26.45 -4.97
N GLU A 180 17.64 27.51 -5.20
CA GLU A 180 17.83 28.13 -6.53
C GLU A 180 18.48 27.14 -7.51
N LYS A 181 19.46 26.34 -7.05
CA LYS A 181 20.06 25.30 -7.87
C LYS A 181 19.03 24.23 -8.24
N GLN A 182 18.25 23.74 -7.28
CA GLN A 182 17.18 22.77 -7.53
C GLN A 182 16.09 23.31 -8.47
N LEU A 183 15.69 24.57 -8.32
CA LEU A 183 14.73 25.24 -9.21
C LEU A 183 15.28 25.44 -10.63
N LYS A 184 16.58 25.73 -10.78
CA LYS A 184 17.21 25.80 -12.11
C LYS A 184 17.27 24.43 -12.77
N GLU A 185 17.52 23.38 -12.01
CA GLU A 185 17.54 21.99 -12.49
C GLU A 185 16.12 21.44 -12.77
N THR A 186 15.11 21.91 -12.02
CA THR A 186 13.71 21.47 -12.10
C THR A 186 12.76 22.67 -12.10
N SER A 187 12.82 23.51 -13.14
CA SER A 187 11.97 24.69 -13.21
C SER A 187 10.50 24.28 -13.35
N PRO A 188 9.60 24.73 -12.45
CA PRO A 188 8.18 24.44 -12.58
C PRO A 188 7.68 25.09 -13.88
N PRO A 189 6.86 24.39 -14.69
CA PRO A 189 6.42 24.89 -16.00
C PRO A 189 5.33 25.97 -15.90
N GLY A 190 5.36 26.80 -14.86
CA GLY A 190 4.36 27.81 -14.60
C GLY A 190 2.96 27.21 -14.44
N LEU A 191 1.97 27.83 -15.06
CA LEU A 191 0.57 27.39 -15.01
C LEU A 191 0.21 26.31 -16.04
N ALA A 192 1.15 25.93 -16.92
CA ALA A 192 0.90 24.95 -17.98
C ALA A 192 0.69 23.54 -17.43
N LEU A 193 -0.18 22.77 -18.08
CA LEU A 193 -0.26 21.33 -17.85
C LEU A 193 0.79 20.64 -18.70
N VAL A 194 1.82 20.07 -18.08
CA VAL A 194 2.94 19.47 -18.80
C VAL A 194 3.00 17.97 -18.57
N PHE A 195 2.86 17.22 -19.65
CA PHE A 195 3.05 15.78 -19.66
C PHE A 195 4.49 15.43 -20.01
N SER A 196 5.08 14.49 -19.27
CA SER A 196 6.38 13.87 -19.57
C SER A 196 6.32 12.36 -19.43
N GLY A 197 6.72 11.67 -20.49
CA GLY A 197 6.79 10.21 -20.56
C GLY A 197 8.17 9.69 -20.13
N SER A 198 8.18 8.55 -19.46
CA SER A 198 9.40 7.86 -19.02
C SER A 198 9.20 6.35 -19.04
N SER A 199 10.26 5.59 -19.24
CA SER A 199 10.22 4.13 -19.17
C SER A 199 11.37 3.59 -18.32
N VAL A 200 11.07 2.57 -17.50
CA VAL A 200 12.06 1.86 -16.69
C VAL A 200 11.74 0.37 -16.79
N GLY A 201 12.56 -0.37 -17.55
CA GLY A 201 12.28 -1.78 -17.88
C GLY A 201 10.99 -1.92 -18.70
N ASP A 202 10.10 -2.82 -18.28
CA ASP A 202 8.82 -3.10 -18.96
C ASP A 202 7.65 -2.24 -18.43
N ARG A 203 7.94 -1.16 -17.69
CA ARG A 203 6.92 -0.24 -17.15
C ARG A 203 7.10 1.17 -17.69
N PHE A 204 5.96 1.82 -17.91
CA PHE A 204 5.88 3.18 -18.43
C PHE A 204 5.31 4.09 -17.36
N GLY A 205 5.90 5.27 -17.22
CA GLY A 205 5.51 6.27 -16.25
C GLY A 205 5.23 7.60 -16.96
N ILE A 206 4.10 8.23 -16.66
CA ILE A 206 3.70 9.52 -17.20
C ILE A 206 3.59 10.49 -16.03
N THR A 207 4.37 11.57 -16.05
CA THR A 207 4.21 12.68 -15.10
C THR A 207 3.41 13.78 -15.75
N LEU A 208 2.36 14.22 -15.08
CA LEU A 208 1.61 15.42 -15.38
C LEU A 208 1.90 16.47 -14.32
N PHE A 209 2.59 17.54 -14.68
CA PHE A 209 2.63 18.73 -13.84
C PHE A 209 1.27 19.45 -13.90
N SER A 210 0.68 19.68 -12.73
CA SER A 210 -0.62 20.31 -12.55
C SER A 210 -0.63 21.12 -11.25
N PRO A 211 -0.52 22.46 -11.31
CA PRO A 211 -0.49 23.31 -10.12
C PRO A 211 -1.92 23.62 -9.63
N TYR A 212 -2.78 22.60 -9.58
CA TYR A 212 -4.19 22.76 -9.22
C TYR A 212 -4.52 22.33 -7.79
N GLY A 213 -3.50 22.06 -6.99
CA GLY A 213 -3.67 21.68 -5.60
C GLY A 213 -4.05 20.22 -5.45
N THR A 214 -4.16 19.80 -4.19
CA THR A 214 -4.30 18.39 -3.82
C THR A 214 -5.61 17.76 -4.32
N LYS A 215 -6.75 18.42 -4.05
CA LYS A 215 -8.08 17.84 -4.30
C LYS A 215 -8.42 17.78 -5.79
N VAL A 216 -8.09 18.83 -6.55
CA VAL A 216 -8.30 18.83 -8.01
C VAL A 216 -7.39 17.81 -8.68
N ASN A 217 -6.13 17.70 -8.25
CA ASN A 217 -5.21 16.68 -8.78
C ASN A 217 -5.69 15.26 -8.45
N MET A 218 -6.33 15.05 -7.29
CA MET A 218 -6.95 13.76 -6.96
C MET A 218 -8.10 13.43 -7.91
N ALA A 219 -9.02 14.37 -8.13
CA ALA A 219 -10.14 14.19 -9.07
C ALA A 219 -9.65 13.96 -10.51
N LEU A 220 -8.66 14.75 -10.96
CA LEU A 220 -8.03 14.59 -12.27
C LEU A 220 -7.34 13.24 -12.40
N GLY A 221 -6.62 12.80 -11.36
CA GLY A 221 -5.94 11.50 -11.34
C GLY A 221 -6.93 10.33 -11.51
N ILE A 222 -8.04 10.35 -10.76
CA ILE A 222 -9.11 9.34 -10.86
C ILE A 222 -9.74 9.32 -12.25
N ALA A 223 -10.13 10.49 -12.78
CA ALA A 223 -10.80 10.58 -14.07
C ALA A 223 -9.88 10.20 -15.23
N LEU A 224 -8.62 10.66 -15.19
CA LEU A 224 -7.63 10.40 -16.22
C LEU A 224 -7.15 8.94 -16.19
N SER A 225 -6.90 8.35 -15.02
CA SER A 225 -6.56 6.93 -14.93
C SER A 225 -7.69 6.06 -15.48
N ARG A 226 -8.95 6.39 -15.13
CA ARG A 226 -10.12 5.67 -15.63
C ARG A 226 -10.25 5.78 -17.14
N TYR A 227 -10.02 6.97 -17.70
CA TYR A 227 -10.05 7.19 -19.15
C TYR A 227 -9.01 6.33 -19.88
N ILE A 228 -7.78 6.25 -19.34
CA ILE A 228 -6.71 5.44 -19.94
C ILE A 228 -7.05 3.94 -19.84
N GLU A 229 -7.62 3.50 -18.72
CA GLU A 229 -8.09 2.12 -18.53
C GLU A 229 -9.21 1.72 -19.51
N GLU A 230 -10.18 2.61 -19.75
CA GLU A 230 -11.27 2.38 -20.73
C GLU A 230 -10.73 2.28 -22.17
N ASN A 231 -9.52 2.78 -22.43
CA ASN A 231 -8.80 2.61 -23.69
C ASN A 231 -7.82 1.41 -23.67
N GLY A 232 -7.97 0.50 -22.70
CA GLY A 232 -7.30 -0.80 -22.68
C GLY A 232 -5.92 -0.80 -22.02
N VAL A 233 -5.54 0.28 -21.33
CA VAL A 233 -4.24 0.38 -20.65
C VAL A 233 -4.44 0.43 -19.12
N PRO A 234 -4.19 -0.67 -18.40
CA PRO A 234 -4.20 -0.67 -16.94
C PRO A 234 -3.30 0.41 -16.36
N THR A 235 -3.86 1.24 -15.47
CA THR A 235 -3.20 2.46 -15.00
C THR A 235 -3.39 2.61 -13.50
N THR A 236 -2.28 2.83 -12.78
CA THR A 236 -2.33 3.31 -11.40
C THR A 236 -1.80 4.74 -11.36
N PHE A 237 -2.13 5.49 -10.31
CA PHE A 237 -1.61 6.84 -10.17
C PHE A 237 -1.24 7.17 -8.73
N SER A 238 -0.37 8.16 -8.60
CA SER A 238 -0.07 8.86 -7.36
C SER A 238 -0.06 10.36 -7.64
N ARG A 239 -0.26 11.17 -6.60
CA ARG A 239 -0.37 12.62 -6.76
C ARG A 239 0.24 13.35 -5.58
N ASP A 240 0.65 14.57 -5.83
CA ASP A 240 0.86 15.60 -4.82
C ASP A 240 0.11 16.89 -5.23
N GLN A 241 0.38 18.00 -4.57
CA GLN A 241 -0.25 19.30 -4.87
C GLN A 241 0.16 19.94 -6.20
N TYR A 242 1.23 19.45 -6.84
CA TYR A 242 1.83 20.03 -8.05
C TYR A 242 1.93 19.06 -9.24
N LYS A 243 1.82 17.75 -9.02
CA LYS A 243 1.93 16.75 -10.08
C LYS A 243 1.10 15.50 -9.81
N ILE A 244 0.81 14.79 -10.89
CA ILE A 244 0.21 13.46 -10.93
C ILE A 244 1.19 12.55 -11.67
N VAL A 245 1.49 11.39 -11.10
CA VAL A 245 2.34 10.37 -11.72
C VAL A 245 1.50 9.13 -11.98
N LEU A 246 1.32 8.79 -13.24
CA LEU A 246 0.61 7.60 -13.73
C LEU A 246 1.63 6.49 -14.02
N GLU A 247 1.40 5.28 -13.54
CA GLU A 247 2.13 4.08 -13.94
C GLU A 247 1.24 3.22 -14.83
N THR A 248 1.73 2.88 -16.01
CA THR A 248 1.00 2.09 -17.00
C THR A 248 1.77 0.84 -17.40
N SER A 249 1.04 -0.21 -17.77
CA SER A 249 1.64 -1.45 -18.29
C SER A 249 2.07 -1.34 -19.76
N LEU A 250 1.54 -0.36 -20.49
CA LEU A 250 1.82 -0.12 -21.90
C LEU A 250 2.13 1.38 -22.13
N PRO A 251 2.88 1.74 -23.18
CA PRO A 251 3.06 3.14 -23.57
C PRO A 251 1.71 3.77 -23.90
N VAL A 252 1.51 5.01 -23.46
CA VAL A 252 0.31 5.80 -23.79
C VAL A 252 0.73 6.92 -24.75
N SER A 253 -0.01 7.07 -25.85
CA SER A 253 0.26 8.12 -26.83
C SER A 253 -0.21 9.49 -26.35
N ASN A 254 0.48 10.53 -26.80
CA ASN A 254 0.10 11.92 -26.54
C ASN A 254 -1.31 12.22 -27.08
N ASP A 255 -1.68 11.64 -28.22
CA ASP A 255 -3.01 11.79 -28.82
C ASP A 255 -4.13 11.26 -27.91
N LEU A 256 -3.89 10.15 -27.20
CA LEU A 256 -4.84 9.62 -26.23
C LEU A 256 -5.01 10.63 -25.08
N LEU A 257 -3.92 11.11 -24.50
CA LEU A 257 -3.95 12.09 -23.40
C LEU A 257 -4.64 13.40 -23.81
N GLN A 258 -4.41 13.88 -25.04
CA GLN A 258 -5.14 15.02 -25.59
C GLN A 258 -6.64 14.72 -25.78
N GLY A 259 -6.99 13.48 -26.11
CA GLY A 259 -8.36 13.01 -26.24
C GLY A 259 -9.18 13.22 -24.96
N PHE A 260 -8.57 13.09 -23.78
CA PHE A 260 -9.22 13.37 -22.51
C PHE A 260 -9.73 14.82 -22.41
N PHE A 261 -8.91 15.80 -22.75
CA PHE A 261 -9.28 17.23 -22.64
C PHE A 261 -10.34 17.66 -23.67
N LYS A 262 -10.55 16.86 -24.73
CA LYS A 262 -11.62 17.08 -25.73
C LYS A 262 -12.99 16.61 -25.24
N LYS A 263 -13.06 15.78 -24.20
CA LYS A 263 -14.32 15.25 -23.64
C LYS A 263 -15.20 16.33 -23.05
N SER A 264 -16.52 16.15 -23.14
CA SER A 264 -17.50 17.03 -22.51
C SER A 264 -17.41 16.95 -20.98
N ALA A 265 -17.94 17.97 -20.29
CA ALA A 265 -17.98 18.00 -18.82
C ALA A 265 -18.73 16.79 -18.24
N GLY A 266 -19.85 16.41 -18.86
CA GLY A 266 -20.63 15.23 -18.44
C GLY A 266 -19.89 13.91 -18.66
N GLU A 267 -19.14 13.76 -19.75
CA GLU A 267 -18.30 12.58 -19.97
C GLU A 267 -17.19 12.47 -18.91
N VAL A 268 -16.53 13.58 -18.57
CA VAL A 268 -15.48 13.57 -17.54
C VAL A 268 -16.05 13.32 -16.16
N GLN A 269 -17.20 13.88 -15.83
CA GLN A 269 -17.88 13.58 -14.58
C GLN A 269 -18.24 12.09 -14.48
N THR A 270 -18.66 11.47 -15.58
CA THR A 270 -18.92 10.03 -15.64
C THR A 270 -17.64 9.21 -15.44
N LEU A 271 -16.54 9.61 -16.09
CA LEU A 271 -15.21 8.99 -15.91
C LEU A 271 -14.75 9.08 -14.46
N TYR A 272 -14.90 10.26 -13.84
CA TYR A 272 -14.59 10.48 -12.42
C TYR A 272 -15.42 9.56 -11.52
N LEU A 273 -16.74 9.53 -11.68
CA LEU A 273 -17.63 8.70 -10.85
C LEU A 273 -17.32 7.21 -11.00
N ASN A 274 -17.13 6.72 -12.23
CA ASN A 274 -16.79 5.32 -12.48
C ASN A 274 -15.40 4.95 -11.91
N GLY A 275 -14.42 5.84 -12.08
CA GLY A 275 -13.09 5.69 -11.48
C GLY A 275 -13.16 5.68 -9.96
N LEU A 276 -13.97 6.56 -9.37
CA LEU A 276 -14.12 6.66 -7.92
C LEU A 276 -14.78 5.41 -7.35
N LEU A 277 -15.92 4.97 -7.89
CA LEU A 277 -16.67 3.81 -7.40
C LEU A 277 -15.85 2.50 -7.46
N SER A 278 -14.90 2.41 -8.40
CA SER A 278 -14.00 1.25 -8.50
C SER A 278 -12.77 1.34 -7.57
N SER A 279 -12.45 2.55 -7.09
CA SER A 279 -11.23 2.85 -6.32
C SER A 279 -11.24 2.30 -4.89
N SER A 280 -10.04 2.17 -4.33
CA SER A 280 -9.84 1.87 -2.91
C SER A 280 -10.32 2.99 -1.99
N LEU A 281 -10.21 4.25 -2.43
CA LEU A 281 -10.66 5.44 -1.69
C LEU A 281 -12.17 5.38 -1.42
N TYR A 282 -12.97 5.00 -2.41
CA TYR A 282 -14.41 4.85 -2.23
C TYR A 282 -14.73 3.80 -1.17
N LEU A 283 -14.05 2.65 -1.22
CA LEU A 283 -14.27 1.59 -0.24
C LEU A 283 -13.89 2.00 1.17
N SER A 284 -12.74 2.65 1.38
CA SER A 284 -12.33 3.11 2.70
C SER A 284 -13.32 4.13 3.26
N ARG A 285 -13.75 5.09 2.44
CA ARG A 285 -14.70 6.11 2.89
C ARG A 285 -16.11 5.54 3.11
N LEU A 286 -16.55 4.59 2.29
CA LEU A 286 -17.81 3.88 2.49
C LEU A 286 -17.81 3.13 3.83
N LEU A 287 -16.72 2.44 4.18
CA LEU A 287 -16.60 1.79 5.48
C LEU A 287 -16.77 2.81 6.61
N ARG A 288 -16.08 3.96 6.52
CA ARG A 288 -16.17 5.03 7.52
C ARG A 288 -17.60 5.50 7.72
N VAL A 289 -18.30 5.80 6.63
CA VAL A 289 -19.72 6.18 6.62
C VAL A 289 -20.57 5.10 7.29
N CYS A 290 -20.36 3.83 6.92
CA CYS A 290 -21.09 2.70 7.49
C CYS A 290 -20.84 2.51 9.00
N LEU A 291 -19.61 2.72 9.47
CA LEU A 291 -19.25 2.66 10.88
C LEU A 291 -19.89 3.81 11.68
N ARG A 292 -19.79 5.05 11.17
CA ARG A 292 -20.42 6.22 11.81
C ARG A 292 -21.93 6.02 11.95
N ILE A 293 -22.59 5.57 10.88
CA ILE A 293 -24.03 5.31 10.87
C ILE A 293 -24.41 4.08 11.71
N GLY A 294 -23.49 3.15 11.99
CA GLY A 294 -23.77 1.90 12.70
C GLY A 294 -24.36 0.80 11.82
N LEU A 295 -24.17 0.87 10.49
CA LEU A 295 -24.47 -0.21 9.55
C LEU A 295 -23.48 -1.37 9.69
N ILE A 296 -22.26 -1.07 10.14
CA ILE A 296 -21.21 -2.04 10.49
C ILE A 296 -20.82 -1.77 11.95
N ASP A 297 -20.68 -2.83 12.73
CA ASP A 297 -20.20 -2.71 14.11
C ASP A 297 -18.72 -2.29 14.10
N ASN A 298 -18.31 -1.41 15.03
CA ASN A 298 -16.94 -0.97 15.16
C ASN A 298 -15.96 -2.13 15.41
N LYS A 299 -16.43 -3.25 15.98
CA LYS A 299 -15.62 -4.47 16.18
C LYS A 299 -15.42 -5.31 14.92
N THR A 300 -16.22 -5.09 13.88
CA THR A 300 -16.15 -5.85 12.64
C THR A 300 -15.29 -5.10 11.63
N SER A 301 -14.32 -5.80 11.04
CA SER A 301 -13.55 -5.28 9.93
C SER A 301 -13.79 -6.14 8.69
N PRO A 302 -14.68 -5.73 7.76
CA PRO A 302 -14.91 -6.49 6.56
C PRO A 302 -13.68 -6.43 5.65
N GLY A 303 -13.27 -7.58 5.13
CA GLY A 303 -12.27 -7.62 4.06
C GLY A 303 -12.78 -6.92 2.79
N GLN A 304 -11.85 -6.48 1.93
CA GLN A 304 -12.17 -5.69 0.74
C GLN A 304 -13.24 -6.34 -0.17
N ALA A 305 -13.22 -7.67 -0.31
CA ALA A 305 -14.19 -8.41 -1.11
C ALA A 305 -15.62 -8.34 -0.53
N LEU A 306 -15.77 -8.43 0.79
CA LEU A 306 -17.07 -8.26 1.44
C LEU A 306 -17.52 -6.80 1.39
N LEU A 307 -16.59 -5.87 1.55
CA LEU A 307 -16.88 -4.44 1.47
C LEU A 307 -17.35 -4.02 0.07
N ARG A 308 -16.83 -4.64 -1.01
CA ARG A 308 -17.37 -4.45 -2.37
C ARG A 308 -18.82 -4.92 -2.48
N LYS A 309 -19.17 -6.09 -1.92
CA LYS A 309 -20.57 -6.55 -1.89
C LYS A 309 -21.47 -5.61 -1.08
N ILE A 310 -20.95 -5.02 0.00
CA ILE A 310 -21.66 -4.01 0.78
C ILE A 310 -21.86 -2.75 -0.07
N ALA A 311 -20.84 -2.31 -0.82
CA ALA A 311 -20.95 -1.19 -1.75
C ALA A 311 -22.05 -1.44 -2.79
N ASP A 312 -22.07 -2.61 -3.42
CA ASP A 312 -23.09 -2.99 -4.40
C ASP A 312 -24.51 -2.94 -3.79
N ALA A 313 -24.67 -3.38 -2.53
CA ALA A 313 -25.95 -3.35 -1.82
C ALA A 313 -26.43 -1.94 -1.46
N TRP A 314 -25.52 -0.98 -1.37
CA TRP A 314 -25.82 0.44 -1.08
C TRP A 314 -25.77 1.33 -2.33
N SER A 315 -25.54 0.76 -3.51
CA SER A 315 -25.52 1.53 -4.75
C SER A 315 -26.87 2.23 -5.00
N GLY A 316 -26.82 3.50 -5.40
CA GLY A 316 -27.99 4.36 -5.60
C GLY A 316 -28.70 4.80 -4.32
N THR A 317 -28.21 4.41 -3.13
CA THR A 317 -28.80 4.84 -1.86
C THR A 317 -28.16 6.13 -1.34
N TRP A 318 -28.79 6.74 -0.33
CA TRP A 318 -28.22 7.89 0.37
C TRP A 318 -26.84 7.61 0.98
N VAL A 319 -26.51 6.36 1.31
CA VAL A 319 -25.21 5.99 1.89
C VAL A 319 -24.09 6.17 0.87
N GLU A 320 -24.30 5.73 -0.37
CA GLU A 320 -23.36 5.95 -1.48
C GLU A 320 -23.22 7.45 -1.79
N ARG A 321 -24.33 8.18 -1.80
CA ARG A 321 -24.33 9.63 -2.04
C ARG A 321 -23.59 10.41 -0.95
N GLU A 322 -23.80 10.07 0.32
CA GLU A 322 -23.04 10.62 1.45
C GLU A 322 -21.54 10.31 1.30
N THR A 323 -21.20 9.07 0.92
CA THR A 323 -19.81 8.66 0.70
C THR A 323 -19.14 9.49 -0.40
N ILE A 324 -19.81 9.64 -1.55
CA ILE A 324 -19.30 10.45 -2.67
C ILE A 324 -19.20 11.93 -2.24
N SER A 325 -20.18 12.44 -1.50
CA SER A 325 -20.18 13.83 -1.01
C SER A 325 -19.01 14.10 -0.05
N GLU A 326 -18.71 13.18 0.87
CA GLU A 326 -17.58 13.28 1.80
C GLU A 326 -16.26 13.27 1.04
N ILE A 327 -16.09 12.35 0.08
CA ILE A 327 -14.89 12.30 -0.77
C ILE A 327 -14.73 13.61 -1.55
N ASN A 328 -15.81 14.13 -2.15
CA ASN A 328 -15.78 15.38 -2.90
C ASN A 328 -15.51 16.61 -2.00
N SER A 329 -15.67 16.49 -0.69
CA SER A 329 -15.42 17.57 0.26
C SER A 329 -14.00 17.51 0.80
N ASP A 330 -13.52 16.31 1.15
CA ASP A 330 -12.29 16.12 1.92
C ASP A 330 -11.10 15.70 1.04
N ASP A 331 -11.33 14.84 0.04
CA ASP A 331 -10.26 14.13 -0.69
C ASP A 331 -10.09 14.63 -2.14
N ALA A 332 -11.18 14.93 -2.85
CA ALA A 332 -11.18 15.21 -4.28
C ALA A 332 -12.11 16.38 -4.63
N ASP A 333 -11.78 17.20 -5.64
CA ASP A 333 -12.61 18.33 -6.06
C ASP A 333 -13.01 18.19 -7.55
N VAL A 334 -14.22 17.66 -7.77
CA VAL A 334 -14.77 17.45 -9.11
C VAL A 334 -15.16 18.77 -9.78
N GLU A 335 -15.63 19.76 -9.03
CA GLU A 335 -16.02 21.07 -9.59
C GLU A 335 -14.78 21.81 -10.09
N GLY A 336 -13.70 21.79 -9.31
CA GLY A 336 -12.39 22.30 -9.68
C GLY A 336 -11.79 21.60 -10.90
N LEU A 337 -11.99 20.29 -11.05
CA LEU A 337 -11.62 19.54 -12.25
C LEU A 337 -12.39 20.03 -13.49
N LEU A 338 -13.71 20.20 -13.38
CA LEU A 338 -14.53 20.69 -14.49
C LEU A 338 -14.13 22.14 -14.88
N GLN A 339 -13.77 22.96 -13.90
CA GLN A 339 -13.24 24.30 -14.17
C GLN A 339 -11.88 24.24 -14.88
N LEU A 340 -10.97 23.37 -14.45
CA LEU A 340 -9.68 23.15 -15.12
C LEU A 340 -9.88 22.79 -16.60
N LEU A 341 -10.81 21.87 -16.88
CA LEU A 341 -11.13 21.49 -18.27
C LEU A 341 -11.72 22.64 -19.08
N SER A 342 -12.56 23.48 -18.44
CA SER A 342 -13.08 24.69 -19.07
C SER A 342 -11.95 25.66 -19.43
N ASP A 343 -11.02 25.89 -18.50
CA ASP A 343 -9.88 26.78 -18.72
C ASP A 343 -8.92 26.26 -19.81
N VAL A 344 -8.71 24.94 -19.90
CA VAL A 344 -7.96 24.31 -21.00
C VAL A 344 -8.66 24.52 -22.34
N LYS A 345 -9.98 24.29 -22.41
CA LYS A 345 -10.77 24.48 -23.65
C LYS A 345 -10.84 25.93 -24.11
N GLN A 346 -10.78 26.87 -23.18
CA GLN A 346 -10.73 28.31 -23.45
C GLN A 346 -9.32 28.81 -23.75
N GLU A 347 -8.34 27.89 -23.90
CA GLU A 347 -6.93 28.18 -24.16
C GLU A 347 -6.26 29.09 -23.10
N LYS A 348 -6.84 29.18 -21.89
CA LYS A 348 -6.23 29.91 -20.77
C LYS A 348 -5.04 29.15 -20.18
N ILE A 349 -5.03 27.82 -20.35
CA ILE A 349 -3.99 26.93 -19.87
C ILE A 349 -3.52 26.07 -21.03
N PRO A 350 -2.23 26.15 -21.41
CA PRO A 350 -1.70 25.28 -22.43
C PRO A 350 -1.47 23.87 -21.88
N VAL A 351 -1.76 22.86 -22.71
CA VAL A 351 -1.38 21.46 -22.48
C VAL A 351 -0.17 21.16 -23.36
N VAL A 352 0.96 20.82 -22.73
CA VAL A 352 2.25 20.63 -23.41
C VAL A 352 2.75 19.22 -23.16
N PHE A 353 3.37 18.62 -24.18
CA PHE A 353 4.03 17.32 -24.07
C PHE A 353 5.54 17.56 -24.22
N SER A 354 6.30 17.16 -23.22
CA SER A 354 7.76 17.33 -23.16
C SER A 354 8.43 15.98 -22.99
N GLU A 355 9.54 15.76 -23.69
CA GLU A 355 10.40 14.59 -23.49
C GLU A 355 11.49 14.83 -22.42
N ASP A 356 11.64 16.09 -21.97
CA ASP A 356 12.86 16.57 -21.31
C ASP A 356 12.76 16.62 -19.77
N GLN A 357 11.57 16.45 -19.20
CA GLN A 357 11.44 16.32 -17.76
C GLN A 357 11.72 14.88 -17.35
N LYS A 358 12.96 14.63 -16.92
CA LYS A 358 13.32 13.39 -16.21
C LYS A 358 12.29 13.16 -15.13
N ASN A 359 11.60 12.02 -15.19
CA ASN A 359 10.67 11.60 -14.15
C ASN A 359 11.47 11.11 -12.94
N VAL A 360 12.16 12.05 -12.27
CA VAL A 360 13.07 11.79 -11.15
C VAL A 360 12.34 10.97 -10.10
N PHE A 361 11.06 11.25 -9.85
CA PHE A 361 10.27 10.49 -8.88
C PHE A 361 10.02 9.02 -9.32
N PHE A 362 9.58 8.75 -10.54
CA PHE A 362 9.39 7.38 -11.04
C PHE A 362 10.72 6.61 -11.15
N VAL A 363 11.77 7.28 -11.64
CA VAL A 363 13.10 6.69 -11.85
C VAL A 363 13.82 6.46 -10.51
N GLU A 364 13.89 7.44 -9.61
CA GLU A 364 14.53 7.28 -8.29
C GLU A 364 13.77 6.30 -7.42
N ARG A 365 12.43 6.31 -7.45
CA ARG A 365 11.61 5.32 -6.75
C ARG A 365 12.08 3.92 -7.16
N ARG A 366 12.10 3.61 -8.46
CA ARG A 366 12.48 2.25 -8.93
C ARG A 366 13.98 1.92 -8.80
N TYR A 367 14.88 2.89 -8.94
CA TYR A 367 16.32 2.63 -8.87
C TYR A 367 16.79 2.41 -7.42
N ASN A 368 16.30 3.23 -6.48
CA ASN A 368 16.59 3.05 -5.06
C ASN A 368 15.97 1.77 -4.52
N ASP A 369 14.77 1.42 -4.99
CA ASP A 369 14.08 0.16 -4.72
C ASP A 369 14.99 -1.04 -5.01
N LEU A 370 15.45 -1.20 -6.26
CA LEU A 370 16.28 -2.34 -6.68
C LEU A 370 17.61 -2.44 -5.92
N ALA A 371 18.30 -1.31 -5.67
CA ALA A 371 19.60 -1.31 -5.03
C ALA A 371 19.51 -1.61 -3.52
N THR A 372 18.62 -0.92 -2.79
CA THR A 372 18.46 -1.10 -1.33
C THR A 372 17.97 -2.51 -0.97
N THR A 373 17.18 -3.13 -1.85
CA THR A 373 16.74 -4.52 -1.75
C THR A 373 17.87 -5.51 -1.70
N LEU A 374 18.72 -5.47 -2.73
CA LEU A 374 19.76 -6.46 -2.93
C LEU A 374 20.76 -6.35 -1.80
N ASP A 375 21.06 -5.12 -1.38
CA ASP A 375 21.92 -4.85 -0.23
C ASP A 375 21.28 -5.29 1.10
N ALA A 376 19.98 -5.07 1.32
CA ALA A 376 19.28 -5.52 2.54
C ALA A 376 19.22 -7.05 2.64
N VAL A 377 18.87 -7.74 1.55
CA VAL A 377 18.87 -9.21 1.50
C VAL A 377 20.28 -9.76 1.61
N ASN A 378 21.26 -9.17 0.94
CA ASN A 378 22.67 -9.54 1.07
C ASN A 378 23.16 -9.40 2.51
N ASN A 379 22.88 -8.26 3.15
CA ASN A 379 23.25 -8.02 4.55
C ASN A 379 22.54 -8.98 5.51
N ARG A 380 21.27 -9.33 5.23
CA ARG A 380 20.57 -10.39 5.97
C ARG A 380 21.27 -11.74 5.83
N LEU A 381 21.56 -12.17 4.60
CA LEU A 381 22.21 -13.47 4.34
C LEU A 381 23.59 -13.56 4.97
N LEU A 382 24.37 -12.48 4.94
CA LEU A 382 25.67 -12.38 5.61
C LEU A 382 25.57 -12.48 7.14
N ASN A 383 24.54 -11.86 7.73
CA ASN A 383 24.31 -11.87 9.18
C ASN A 383 23.52 -13.08 9.69
N SER A 384 22.95 -13.90 8.78
CA SER A 384 22.26 -15.13 9.14
C SER A 384 23.21 -16.12 9.81
N GLU A 385 22.71 -16.79 10.84
CA GLU A 385 23.41 -17.86 11.52
C GLU A 385 23.10 -19.22 10.87
N VAL A 386 24.13 -20.03 10.71
CA VAL A 386 24.04 -21.41 10.22
C VAL A 386 24.75 -22.35 11.19
N LYS A 387 24.18 -23.54 11.40
CA LYS A 387 24.81 -24.59 12.20
C LYS A 387 25.60 -25.51 11.28
N LEU A 388 26.91 -25.60 11.53
CA LEU A 388 27.80 -26.53 10.86
C LEU A 388 27.93 -27.80 11.69
N VAL A 389 27.84 -28.97 11.03
CA VAL A 389 27.92 -30.28 11.68
C VAL A 389 28.88 -31.18 10.90
N CYS A 390 29.93 -31.67 11.56
CA CYS A 390 30.84 -32.64 10.99
C CYS A 390 30.24 -34.05 11.00
N LEU A 391 30.10 -34.65 9.82
CA LEU A 391 29.57 -36.00 9.65
C LEU A 391 30.56 -37.09 10.11
N SER A 392 31.85 -36.78 10.20
CA SER A 392 32.88 -37.75 10.60
C SER A 392 33.00 -37.86 12.14
N CYS A 393 33.14 -36.74 12.85
CA CYS A 393 33.41 -36.75 14.30
C CYS A 393 32.24 -36.25 15.16
N GLY A 394 31.17 -35.72 14.56
CA GLY A 394 30.00 -35.20 15.27
C GLY A 394 30.22 -33.85 15.96
N TRP A 395 31.28 -33.11 15.59
CA TRP A 395 31.46 -31.73 16.02
C TRP A 395 30.37 -30.85 15.41
N GLU A 396 29.80 -29.95 16.21
CA GLU A 396 28.82 -28.97 15.75
C GLU A 396 29.07 -27.60 16.37
N ASN A 397 28.84 -26.53 15.61
CA ASN A 397 28.88 -25.16 16.11
C ASN A 397 28.05 -24.23 15.20
N VAL A 398 27.65 -23.07 15.72
CA VAL A 398 26.89 -22.05 14.98
C VAL A 398 27.80 -20.89 14.61
N TYR A 399 27.72 -20.44 13.35
CA TYR A 399 28.48 -19.32 12.82
C TYR A 399 27.58 -18.38 12.05
N LYS A 400 27.93 -17.09 12.01
CA LYS A 400 27.38 -16.19 10.99
C LYS A 400 28.04 -16.47 9.65
N VAL A 401 27.26 -16.38 8.57
CA VAL A 401 27.73 -16.64 7.20
C VAL A 401 28.92 -15.76 6.83
N GLN A 402 28.93 -14.50 7.23
CA GLN A 402 30.02 -13.56 6.93
C GLN A 402 31.38 -13.96 7.53
N ASP A 403 31.36 -14.71 8.63
CA ASP A 403 32.57 -15.10 9.38
C ASP A 403 33.15 -16.44 8.88
N LEU A 404 32.48 -17.09 7.91
CA LEU A 404 32.92 -18.38 7.40
C LEU A 404 34.12 -18.26 6.45
N PRO A 405 35.12 -19.15 6.55
CA PRO A 405 36.25 -19.19 5.64
C PRO A 405 35.84 -19.67 4.24
N ASP A 406 36.64 -19.35 3.23
CA ASP A 406 36.43 -19.82 1.85
C ASP A 406 36.26 -21.34 1.76
N LYS A 407 37.06 -22.10 2.51
CA LYS A 407 36.98 -23.55 2.64
C LYS A 407 36.64 -23.92 4.07
N ILE A 408 35.58 -24.70 4.24
CA ILE A 408 35.07 -25.12 5.55
C ILE A 408 35.60 -26.53 5.85
N VAL A 409 36.38 -26.65 6.93
CA VAL A 409 36.90 -27.92 7.43
C VAL A 409 36.55 -28.06 8.91
N CYS A 410 36.37 -29.29 9.38
CA CYS A 410 36.11 -29.52 10.79
C CYS A 410 37.36 -29.18 11.64
N PRO A 411 37.28 -28.27 12.63
CA PRO A 411 38.42 -27.90 13.46
C PRO A 411 38.87 -29.04 14.39
N LYS A 412 38.02 -30.03 14.64
CA LYS A 412 38.32 -31.16 15.54
C LYS A 412 39.05 -32.32 14.84
N CYS A 413 38.71 -32.64 13.59
CA CYS A 413 39.25 -33.81 12.89
C CYS A 413 39.78 -33.54 11.48
N GLY A 414 39.74 -32.29 11.00
CA GLY A 414 40.22 -31.91 9.67
C GLY A 414 39.35 -32.40 8.49
N SER A 415 38.25 -33.11 8.74
CA SER A 415 37.37 -33.61 7.68
C SER A 415 36.66 -32.48 6.93
N MET A 416 36.55 -32.62 5.60
CA MET A 416 35.75 -31.75 4.72
C MET A 416 34.26 -32.12 4.70
N MET A 417 33.87 -33.23 5.34
CA MET A 417 32.47 -33.64 5.43
C MET A 417 31.73 -32.85 6.52
N VAL A 418 31.49 -31.57 6.25
CA VAL A 418 30.79 -30.64 7.13
C VAL A 418 29.47 -30.25 6.48
N GLY A 419 28.35 -30.71 7.04
CA GLY A 419 27.00 -30.33 6.64
C GLY A 419 26.60 -28.97 7.22
N CYS A 420 25.63 -28.32 6.59
CA CYS A 420 25.12 -27.01 6.99
C CYS A 420 23.59 -27.07 7.06
N VAL A 421 23.03 -26.67 8.19
CA VAL A 421 21.59 -26.66 8.47
C VAL A 421 21.21 -25.40 9.25
N GLY A 422 19.90 -25.16 9.37
CA GLY A 422 19.38 -24.03 10.17
C GLY A 422 19.85 -24.08 11.64
N PRO A 423 20.01 -22.92 12.29
CA PRO A 423 20.63 -22.83 13.63
C PRO A 423 19.87 -23.59 14.72
N ARG A 424 18.55 -23.72 14.56
CA ARG A 424 17.65 -24.41 15.50
C ARG A 424 17.44 -25.90 15.18
N ALA A 425 18.12 -26.46 14.16
CA ALA A 425 17.99 -27.87 13.82
C ALA A 425 18.48 -28.75 14.99
N ARG A 426 17.69 -29.78 15.33
CA ARG A 426 18.00 -30.75 16.40
C ARG A 426 18.97 -31.81 15.89
N THR A 427 20.26 -31.50 15.95
CA THR A 427 21.37 -32.33 15.46
C THR A 427 22.04 -33.16 16.56
N GLU A 428 21.62 -32.96 17.82
CA GLU A 428 22.19 -33.56 19.01
C GLU A 428 22.20 -35.10 18.93
N GLY A 429 23.41 -35.67 18.92
CA GLY A 429 23.60 -37.12 18.89
C GLY A 429 23.22 -37.79 17.55
N LEU A 430 22.76 -37.05 16.54
CA LEU A 430 22.38 -37.60 15.23
C LEU A 430 23.54 -38.34 14.56
N VAL A 431 24.71 -37.72 14.51
CA VAL A 431 25.93 -38.33 13.93
C VAL A 431 26.34 -39.60 14.69
N LYS A 432 26.17 -39.62 16.02
CA LYS A 432 26.45 -40.81 16.84
C LYS A 432 25.45 -41.93 16.57
N LYS A 433 24.16 -41.62 16.41
CA LYS A 433 23.11 -42.60 16.06
C LYS A 433 23.34 -43.22 14.69
N VAL A 434 23.67 -42.40 13.68
CA VAL A 434 23.99 -42.85 12.32
C VAL A 434 25.21 -43.78 12.33
N ARG A 435 26.30 -43.41 13.03
CA ARG A 435 27.52 -44.23 13.13
C ARG A 435 27.34 -45.55 13.89
N SER A 436 26.43 -45.59 14.87
CA SER A 436 26.16 -46.79 15.68
C SER A 436 25.05 -47.67 15.10
N GLY A 437 24.52 -47.34 13.92
CA GLY A 437 23.47 -48.13 13.25
C GLY A 437 22.13 -48.14 14.00
N ARG A 438 21.87 -47.17 14.87
CA ARG A 438 20.62 -47.07 15.64
C ARG A 438 19.47 -46.67 14.71
N LYS A 439 18.25 -47.15 15.00
CA LYS A 439 17.04 -46.74 14.27
C LYS A 439 16.83 -45.23 14.41
N LEU A 440 16.67 -44.56 13.28
CA LEU A 440 16.39 -43.12 13.17
C LEU A 440 14.88 -42.90 13.03
N SER A 441 14.35 -41.83 13.62
CA SER A 441 12.99 -41.37 13.33
C SER A 441 12.87 -40.88 11.87
N PRO A 442 11.65 -40.77 11.32
CA PRO A 442 11.44 -40.19 9.98
C PRO A 442 12.06 -38.78 9.84
N GLU A 443 11.91 -37.94 10.86
CA GLU A 443 12.50 -36.59 10.92
C GLU A 443 14.04 -36.63 10.97
N GLU A 444 14.62 -37.50 11.81
CA GLU A 444 16.07 -37.68 11.91
C GLU A 444 16.67 -38.20 10.60
N LYS A 445 15.95 -39.07 9.90
CA LYS A 445 16.36 -39.61 8.59
C LYS A 445 16.32 -38.52 7.51
N GLY A 446 15.33 -37.64 7.54
CA GLY A 446 15.26 -36.45 6.67
C GLY A 446 16.44 -35.51 6.92
N LEU A 447 16.69 -35.16 8.18
CA LEU A 447 17.78 -34.26 8.57
C LEU A 447 19.17 -34.85 8.24
N ALA A 448 19.36 -36.16 8.42
CA ALA A 448 20.61 -36.84 8.05
C ALA A 448 20.88 -36.79 6.52
N ASN A 449 19.84 -36.98 5.71
CA ASN A 449 19.94 -36.86 4.25
C ASN A 449 20.26 -35.42 3.82
N GLU A 450 19.60 -34.44 4.44
CA GLU A 450 19.85 -33.02 4.19
C GLU A 450 21.29 -32.62 4.57
N LEU A 451 21.79 -33.08 5.72
CA LEU A 451 23.17 -32.87 6.15
C LEU A 451 24.18 -33.51 5.20
N MET A 452 23.90 -34.71 4.70
CA MET A 452 24.77 -35.37 3.72
C MET A 452 24.85 -34.58 2.41
N ARG A 453 23.70 -34.14 1.88
CA ARG A 453 23.64 -33.35 0.64
C ARG A 453 24.28 -31.96 0.81
N SER A 454 23.99 -31.27 1.91
CA SER A 454 24.63 -29.98 2.20
C SER A 454 26.13 -30.12 2.39
N SER A 455 26.62 -31.23 2.96
CA SER A 455 28.07 -31.46 3.12
C SER A 455 28.82 -31.57 1.80
N ASN A 456 28.21 -32.20 0.80
CA ASN A 456 28.78 -32.26 -0.56
C ASN A 456 28.85 -30.86 -1.18
N LEU A 457 27.81 -30.04 -0.98
CA LEU A 457 27.75 -28.68 -1.48
C LEU A 457 28.80 -27.78 -0.82
N ILE A 458 28.94 -27.88 0.51
CA ILE A 458 29.92 -27.14 1.30
C ILE A 458 31.35 -27.56 0.92
N SER A 459 31.61 -28.85 0.70
CA SER A 459 32.92 -29.33 0.28
C SER A 459 33.35 -28.73 -1.08
N GLN A 460 32.40 -28.56 -2.01
CA GLN A 460 32.69 -28.02 -3.34
C GLN A 460 32.73 -26.49 -3.40
N ARG A 461 31.82 -25.80 -2.70
CA ARG A 461 31.58 -24.35 -2.85
C ARG A 461 31.80 -23.56 -1.56
N GLY A 462 32.16 -24.21 -0.45
CA GLY A 462 32.58 -23.56 0.79
C GLY A 462 31.56 -22.58 1.36
N ARG A 463 32.01 -21.38 1.75
CA ARG A 463 31.14 -20.31 2.28
C ARG A 463 30.04 -19.86 1.33
N TYR A 464 30.21 -19.99 0.01
CA TYR A 464 29.17 -19.66 -0.96
C TYR A 464 27.98 -20.62 -0.85
N ALA A 465 28.23 -21.90 -0.53
CA ALA A 465 27.16 -22.85 -0.24
C ALA A 465 26.39 -22.47 1.03
N ALA A 466 27.12 -22.13 2.10
CA ALA A 466 26.50 -21.68 3.35
C ALA A 466 25.67 -20.40 3.16
N TYR A 467 26.14 -19.47 2.32
CA TYR A 467 25.42 -18.25 1.98
C TYR A 467 24.07 -18.52 1.31
N VAL A 468 24.03 -19.42 0.31
CA VAL A 468 22.76 -19.77 -0.37
C VAL A 468 21.84 -20.58 0.54
N LEU A 469 22.39 -21.50 1.33
CA LEU A 469 21.65 -22.30 2.32
C LEU A 469 21.09 -21.46 3.48
N ALA A 470 21.62 -20.26 3.71
CA ALA A 470 21.05 -19.31 4.67
C ALA A 470 19.77 -18.63 4.16
N GLY A 471 19.42 -18.82 2.89
CA GLY A 471 18.13 -18.42 2.34
C GLY A 471 16.97 -19.22 2.94
N ARG A 472 15.84 -18.56 3.15
CA ARG A 472 14.67 -19.16 3.81
C ARG A 472 14.01 -20.20 2.90
N GLY A 473 13.86 -21.44 3.40
CA GLY A 473 13.26 -22.53 2.63
C GLY A 473 14.11 -23.05 1.48
N ILE A 474 15.39 -22.68 1.41
CA ILE A 474 16.32 -23.15 0.39
C ILE A 474 17.04 -24.40 0.90
N GLY A 475 16.61 -25.57 0.40
CA GLY A 475 17.30 -26.83 0.66
C GLY A 475 18.52 -27.06 -0.26
N PRO A 476 19.31 -28.13 0.00
CA PRO A 476 20.53 -28.45 -0.76
C PRO A 476 20.34 -28.57 -2.28
N ASP A 477 19.20 -29.10 -2.74
CA ASP A 477 18.93 -29.30 -4.17
C ASP A 477 18.64 -27.98 -4.90
N VAL A 478 17.98 -27.04 -4.22
CA VAL A 478 17.73 -25.68 -4.75
C VAL A 478 19.04 -24.89 -4.75
N ALA A 479 19.80 -24.98 -3.66
CA ALA A 479 21.09 -24.32 -3.55
C ALA A 479 22.10 -24.77 -4.62
N LEU A 480 22.13 -26.07 -4.93
CA LEU A 480 22.96 -26.62 -6.01
C LEU A 480 22.61 -26.02 -7.39
N ARG A 481 21.32 -25.89 -7.70
CA ARG A 481 20.86 -25.27 -8.96
C ARG A 481 21.31 -23.82 -9.07
N ILE A 482 21.14 -23.05 -7.99
CA ILE A 482 21.57 -21.64 -7.95
C ILE A 482 23.08 -21.53 -8.16
N LEU A 483 23.89 -22.30 -7.43
CA LEU A 483 25.34 -22.21 -7.50
C LEU A 483 25.94 -22.70 -8.84
N ASN A 484 25.28 -23.63 -9.53
CA ASN A 484 25.74 -24.10 -10.84
C ASN A 484 25.56 -23.06 -11.96
N SER A 485 24.61 -22.14 -11.81
CA SER A 485 24.45 -21.02 -12.74
C SER A 485 25.59 -19.99 -12.67
N PHE A 486 26.41 -20.03 -11.62
CA PHE A 486 27.48 -19.06 -11.37
C PHE A 486 28.84 -19.76 -11.16
N PRO A 487 29.62 -19.98 -12.24
CA PRO A 487 30.89 -20.70 -12.15
C PRO A 487 31.98 -19.90 -11.42
N ARG A 488 31.95 -18.56 -11.49
CA ARG A 488 32.89 -17.66 -10.81
C ARG A 488 32.11 -16.69 -9.95
N LEU A 489 32.55 -16.52 -8.70
CA LEU A 489 31.90 -15.66 -7.71
C LEU A 489 32.97 -14.88 -6.95
N SER A 490 32.66 -13.61 -6.65
CA SER A 490 33.40 -12.79 -5.69
C SER A 490 32.69 -12.81 -4.34
N TRP A 491 33.42 -12.60 -3.25
CA TRP A 491 32.84 -12.48 -1.91
C TRP A 491 32.73 -11.01 -1.50
N PRO A 492 31.57 -10.54 -1.00
CA PRO A 492 30.29 -11.25 -0.89
C PRO A 492 29.58 -11.41 -2.26
N PRO A 493 28.89 -12.54 -2.52
CA PRO A 493 28.36 -12.89 -3.83
C PRO A 493 27.03 -12.19 -4.14
N LYS A 494 27.06 -10.87 -4.34
CA LYS A 494 25.86 -10.06 -4.62
C LYS A 494 25.04 -10.58 -5.82
N GLU A 495 25.71 -11.18 -6.80
CA GLU A 495 25.10 -11.79 -7.99
C GLU A 495 24.11 -12.92 -7.66
N LEU A 496 24.31 -13.63 -6.54
CA LEU A 496 23.43 -14.73 -6.11
C LEU A 496 22.13 -14.23 -5.48
N VAL A 497 22.09 -12.99 -4.99
CA VAL A 497 20.98 -12.45 -4.19
C VAL A 497 19.66 -12.53 -4.95
N THR A 498 19.65 -12.15 -6.23
CA THR A 498 18.44 -12.17 -7.07
C THR A 498 17.87 -13.59 -7.22
N HIS A 499 18.74 -14.60 -7.30
CA HIS A 499 18.33 -16.00 -7.41
C HIS A 499 17.85 -16.56 -6.06
N VAL A 500 18.46 -16.15 -4.96
CA VAL A 500 18.00 -16.48 -3.61
C VAL A 500 16.61 -15.90 -3.37
N ILE A 501 16.37 -14.63 -3.72
CA ILE A 501 15.04 -14.00 -3.59
C ILE A 501 13.96 -14.76 -4.38
N LYS A 502 14.27 -15.15 -5.63
CA LYS A 502 13.34 -15.94 -6.45
C LYS A 502 13.01 -17.28 -5.80
N ALA A 503 14.02 -17.98 -5.27
CA ALA A 503 13.83 -19.26 -4.60
C ALA A 503 13.03 -19.13 -3.29
N GLU A 504 13.26 -18.09 -2.49
CA GLU A 504 12.46 -17.80 -1.28
C GLU A 504 10.99 -17.50 -1.63
N ALA A 505 10.74 -16.74 -2.71
CA ALA A 505 9.39 -16.45 -3.17
C ALA A 505 8.65 -17.71 -3.65
N ASP A 506 9.34 -18.59 -4.40
CA ASP A 506 8.78 -19.87 -4.83
C ASP A 506 8.45 -20.78 -3.64
N PHE A 507 9.33 -20.84 -2.64
CA PHE A 507 9.08 -21.60 -1.41
C PHE A 507 7.84 -21.08 -0.68
N ASN A 508 7.76 -19.77 -0.43
CA ASN A 508 6.60 -19.16 0.25
C ASN A 508 5.29 -19.41 -0.49
N ARG A 509 5.30 -19.30 -1.83
CA ARG A 509 4.14 -19.59 -2.68
C ARG A 509 3.69 -21.05 -2.53
N THR A 510 4.62 -22.00 -2.48
CA THR A 510 4.27 -23.43 -2.33
C THR A 510 3.88 -23.82 -0.91
N HIS A 511 4.51 -23.22 0.11
CA HIS A 511 4.27 -23.54 1.52
C HIS A 511 2.86 -23.13 1.98
N MET A 512 2.24 -22.13 1.35
CA MET A 512 0.82 -21.79 1.57
C MET A 512 -0.16 -22.95 1.30
N PHE A 513 0.25 -23.95 0.53
CA PHE A 513 -0.59 -25.10 0.16
C PHE A 513 -0.25 -26.39 0.94
N TRP A 514 0.71 -26.34 1.87
CA TRP A 514 1.19 -27.55 2.58
C TRP A 514 0.49 -27.78 3.91
N ASP A 515 -0.17 -26.75 4.47
CA ASP A 515 -1.02 -26.82 5.67
C ASP A 515 -2.52 -26.95 5.33
N SER A 516 -2.86 -27.51 4.16
CA SER A 516 -4.25 -27.82 3.75
C SER A 516 -4.65 -29.24 4.12
#